data_AF-A0A969DST8-F1
#
_entry.id   AF-A0A969DST8-F1
#
_cell.length_a   1.000
_cell.length_b   1.000
_cell.length_c   1.000
_cell.angle_alpha   90.00
_cell.angle_beta   90.00
_cell.angle_gamma   90.00
#
_symmetry.space_group_name_H-M   'P 1'
#
loop_
_entity.id
_entity.type
_entity.pdbx_description
1 polymer ?
#
loop_
_entity_poly.entity_id
_entity_poly.type
_entity_poly.pdbx_seq_one_letter_code
_entity_poly.pdbx_strand_id
1 'polypeptide(L)'
;MAPLPTPVDAADIPSDQVNQFVEAYLEVVALIDARSEALKRAATEAESLQLQQTIQADAYGLIEATGLTLPTYWQLLGLANSDFEFRDRVLAQLEERDR
;
A
#
# COMPACT_ATOMS: atom_id res chain seq x y z
N MET A 1 20.86 10.61 27.74
CA MET A 1 19.76 9.80 27.17
C MET A 1 19.28 10.54 25.95
N ALA A 2 19.44 9.97 24.75
CA ALA A 2 18.86 10.56 23.55
C ALA A 2 17.32 10.45 23.63
N PRO A 3 16.55 11.45 23.17
CA PRO A 3 15.10 11.30 23.08
C PRO A 3 14.80 10.13 22.14
N LEU A 4 13.98 9.19 22.60
CA LEU A 4 13.41 8.15 21.74
C LEU A 4 12.64 8.86 20.62
N PRO A 5 12.74 8.40 19.35
CA PRO A 5 11.87 8.92 18.30
C PRO A 5 10.42 8.70 18.76
N THR A 6 9.65 9.78 18.85
CA THR A 6 8.23 9.70 19.15
C THR A 6 7.59 8.79 18.10
N PRO A 7 6.89 7.72 18.50
CA PRO A 7 6.10 6.97 17.54
C PRO A 7 5.10 7.94 16.89
N VAL A 8 4.99 7.89 15.57
CA VAL A 8 3.92 8.60 14.87
C VAL A 8 2.62 7.96 15.32
N ASP A 9 1.85 8.66 16.13
CA ASP A 9 0.57 8.18 16.63
C ASP A 9 -0.46 8.13 15.49
N ALA A 10 -1.29 7.09 15.49
CA ALA A 10 -2.37 6.92 14.51
C ALA A 10 -3.34 8.11 14.47
N ALA A 11 -3.47 8.82 15.61
CA ALA A 11 -4.30 10.00 15.78
C ALA A 11 -3.77 11.23 15.01
N ASP A 12 -2.46 11.34 14.81
CA ASP A 12 -1.81 12.45 14.10
C ASP A 12 -1.85 12.30 12.57
N ILE A 13 -2.26 11.13 12.07
CA ILE A 13 -2.38 10.89 10.62
C ILE A 13 -3.68 11.53 10.12
N PRO A 14 -3.61 12.47 9.17
CA PRO A 14 -4.80 13.13 8.64
C PRO A 14 -5.65 12.16 7.83
N SER A 15 -6.97 12.35 7.85
CA SER A 15 -7.92 11.50 7.15
C SER A 15 -7.65 11.43 5.64
N ASP A 16 -7.21 12.52 5.01
CA ASP A 16 -6.77 12.51 3.61
C ASP A 16 -5.64 11.52 3.35
N GLN A 17 -4.68 11.41 4.26
CA GLN A 17 -3.55 10.47 4.10
C GLN A 17 -3.98 9.02 4.30
N VAL A 18 -4.93 8.76 5.21
CA VAL A 18 -5.57 7.45 5.33
C VAL A 18 -6.31 7.11 4.03
N ASN A 19 -7.01 8.10 3.47
CA ASN A 19 -7.78 7.95 2.24
C ASN A 19 -6.89 7.59 1.04
N GLN A 20 -5.80 8.35 0.85
CA GLN A 20 -4.81 8.07 -0.18
C GLN A 20 -4.14 6.70 0.00
N PHE A 21 -3.91 6.29 1.26
CA PHE A 21 -3.32 4.98 1.56
C PHE A 21 -4.27 3.84 1.19
N VAL A 22 -5.54 3.96 1.57
CA VAL A 22 -6.57 2.98 1.22
C VAL A 22 -6.71 2.86 -0.29
N GLU A 23 -6.72 3.98 -1.01
CA GLU A 23 -6.77 4.02 -2.47
C GLU A 23 -5.55 3.32 -3.10
N ALA A 24 -4.34 3.70 -2.67
CA ALA A 24 -3.10 3.10 -3.16
C ALA A 24 -3.05 1.59 -2.87
N TYR A 25 -3.49 1.18 -1.68
CA TYR A 25 -3.53 -0.23 -1.28
C TYR A 25 -4.46 -1.04 -2.19
N LEU A 26 -5.67 -0.54 -2.45
CA LEU A 26 -6.64 -1.20 -3.34
C LEU A 26 -6.12 -1.30 -4.78
N GLU A 27 -5.52 -0.24 -5.31
CA GLU A 27 -4.96 -0.25 -6.67
C GLU A 27 -3.78 -1.24 -6.78
N VAL A 28 -2.89 -1.27 -5.78
CA VAL A 28 -1.77 -2.22 -5.76
C VAL A 28 -2.26 -3.67 -5.66
N VAL A 29 -3.28 -3.94 -4.83
CA VAL A 29 -3.87 -5.28 -4.75
C VAL A 29 -4.52 -5.69 -6.07
N ALA A 30 -5.28 -4.80 -6.70
CA ALA A 30 -5.90 -5.05 -8.01
C ALA A 30 -4.86 -5.30 -9.11
N LEU A 31 -3.76 -4.54 -9.11
CA LEU A 31 -2.63 -4.75 -10.01
C LEU A 31 -2.02 -6.15 -9.80
N ILE A 32 -1.74 -6.52 -8.55
CA ILE A 32 -1.13 -7.81 -8.23
C ILE A 32 -2.07 -8.95 -8.64
N ASP A 33 -3.37 -8.83 -8.41
CA ASP A 33 -4.36 -9.86 -8.78
C ASP A 33 -4.39 -10.04 -10.32
N ALA A 34 -4.53 -8.95 -11.06
CA ALA A 34 -4.54 -8.96 -12.53
C ALA A 34 -3.23 -9.53 -13.13
N ARG A 35 -2.11 -9.29 -12.46
CA ARG A 35 -0.78 -9.72 -12.92
C ARG A 35 -0.40 -11.11 -12.39
N SER A 36 -1.06 -11.61 -11.35
CA SER A 36 -0.86 -12.96 -10.81
C SER A 36 -1.22 -14.02 -11.84
N GLU A 37 -2.26 -13.80 -12.64
CA GLU A 37 -2.60 -14.67 -13.77
C GLU A 37 -1.57 -14.61 -14.90
N ALA A 38 -0.91 -13.48 -15.10
CA ALA A 38 0.17 -13.33 -16.08
C ALA A 38 1.45 -14.05 -15.60
N LEU A 39 1.80 -13.92 -14.33
CA LEU A 39 2.94 -14.62 -13.71
C LEU A 39 2.78 -16.15 -13.74
N LYS A 40 1.57 -16.66 -13.48
CA LYS A 40 1.27 -18.11 -13.59
C LYS A 40 1.44 -18.65 -15.02
N ARG A 41 1.29 -17.79 -16.03
CA ARG A 41 1.43 -18.14 -17.44
C ARG A 41 2.83 -17.94 -18.00
N ALA A 42 3.73 -17.29 -17.25
CA ALA A 42 5.11 -17.10 -17.66
C ALA A 42 5.79 -18.48 -17.82
N ALA A 43 6.27 -18.77 -19.02
CA ALA A 43 6.87 -20.07 -19.34
C ALA A 43 8.34 -20.14 -18.91
N THR A 44 8.99 -18.98 -18.76
CA THR A 44 10.42 -18.87 -18.48
C THR A 44 10.71 -17.97 -17.27
N GLU A 45 11.84 -18.21 -16.62
CA GLU A 45 12.32 -17.38 -15.52
C GLU A 45 12.57 -15.92 -15.96
N ALA A 46 13.02 -15.71 -17.19
CA ALA A 46 13.25 -14.37 -17.76
C ALA A 46 11.94 -13.58 -17.92
N GLU A 47 10.87 -14.22 -18.42
CA GLU A 47 9.54 -13.58 -18.52
C GLU A 47 8.97 -13.28 -17.14
N SER A 48 9.14 -14.20 -16.18
CA SER A 48 8.69 -14.00 -14.80
C SER A 48 9.42 -12.82 -14.15
N LEU A 49 10.74 -12.71 -14.36
CA LEU A 49 11.54 -11.60 -13.86
C LEU A 49 11.13 -10.25 -14.50
N GLN A 50 10.87 -10.22 -15.80
CA GLN A 50 10.37 -9.01 -16.45
C GLN A 50 9.00 -8.60 -15.92
N LEU A 51 8.08 -9.55 -15.78
CA LEU A 51 6.75 -9.30 -15.21
C LEU A 51 6.85 -8.77 -13.78
N GLN A 52 7.72 -9.33 -12.94
CA GLN A 52 7.95 -8.84 -11.58
C GLN A 52 8.45 -7.39 -11.55
N GLN A 53 9.39 -7.03 -12.43
CA GLN A 53 9.88 -5.65 -12.53
C GLN A 53 8.78 -4.69 -13.00
N THR A 54 7.97 -5.10 -13.98
CA THR A 54 6.82 -4.30 -14.44
C THR A 54 5.80 -4.12 -13.34
N ILE A 55 5.44 -5.18 -12.60
CA ILE A 55 4.50 -5.09 -11.47
C ILE A 55 5.04 -4.13 -10.41
N GLN A 56 6.32 -4.22 -10.09
CA GLN A 56 6.95 -3.32 -9.13
C GLN A 56 6.90 -1.86 -9.60
N ALA A 57 7.23 -1.58 -10.87
CA ALA A 57 7.18 -0.24 -11.43
C ALA A 57 5.75 0.33 -11.49
N ASP A 58 4.79 -0.48 -11.94
CA ASP A 58 3.36 -0.12 -11.97
C ASP A 58 2.86 0.18 -10.54
N ALA A 59 3.20 -0.67 -9.56
CA ALA A 59 2.83 -0.45 -8.16
C ALA A 59 3.39 0.85 -7.59
N TYR A 60 4.63 1.20 -7.92
CA TYR A 60 5.21 2.50 -7.54
C TYR A 60 4.45 3.66 -8.17
N GLY A 61 4.10 3.57 -9.46
CA GLY A 61 3.32 4.58 -10.15
C GLY A 61 1.93 4.80 -9.54
N LEU A 62 1.25 3.72 -9.15
CA LEU A 62 -0.06 3.79 -8.48
C LEU A 62 0.04 4.49 -7.13
N ILE A 63 1.04 4.13 -6.31
CA ILE A 63 1.26 4.78 -5.02
C ILE A 63 1.50 6.29 -5.20
N GLU A 64 2.37 6.67 -6.14
CA GLU A 64 2.65 8.09 -6.41
C GLU A 64 1.45 8.85 -6.97
N ALA A 65 0.58 8.19 -7.76
CA ALA A 65 -0.63 8.79 -8.31
C ALA A 65 -1.64 9.21 -7.23
N THR A 66 -1.67 8.52 -6.10
CA THR A 66 -2.50 8.92 -4.94
C THR A 66 -1.95 10.13 -4.18
N GLY A 67 -0.75 10.60 -4.53
CA GLY A 67 -0.04 11.67 -3.83
C GLY A 67 0.76 11.18 -2.62
N LEU A 68 0.85 9.86 -2.40
CA LEU A 68 1.73 9.26 -1.41
C LEU A 68 3.11 8.99 -1.99
N THR A 69 4.13 9.15 -1.15
CA THR A 69 5.45 8.63 -1.48
C THR A 69 5.55 7.17 -1.04
N LEU A 70 6.38 6.39 -1.74
CA LEU A 70 6.65 4.99 -1.36
C LEU A 70 7.04 4.81 0.14
N PRO A 71 7.98 5.60 0.72
CA PRO A 71 8.29 5.46 2.13
C PRO A 71 7.11 5.79 3.05
N THR A 72 6.27 6.77 2.70
CA THR A 72 5.02 7.05 3.44
C THR A 72 4.07 5.86 3.37
N TYR A 73 3.87 5.27 2.20
CA TYR A 73 3.05 4.07 2.03
C TYR A 73 3.53 2.92 2.90
N TRP A 74 4.83 2.64 2.93
CA TRP A 74 5.40 1.59 3.81
C TRP A 74 5.23 1.90 5.28
N GLN A 75 5.37 3.16 5.70
CA GLN A 75 5.13 3.57 7.08
C GLN A 75 3.67 3.33 7.49
N LEU A 76 2.72 3.75 6.65
CA LEU A 76 1.29 3.56 6.88
C LEU A 76 0.90 2.08 6.86
N LEU A 77 1.51 1.28 5.97
CA LEU A 77 1.33 -0.16 5.94
C LEU A 77 1.88 -0.81 7.23
N GLY A 78 3.02 -0.35 7.73
CA GLY A 78 3.57 -0.77 9.02
C GLY A 78 2.61 -0.44 10.16
N LEU A 79 2.08 0.79 10.20
CA LEU A 79 1.10 1.21 11.19
C LEU A 79 -0.20 0.41 11.11
N ALA A 80 -0.73 0.12 9.92
CA ALA A 80 -1.92 -0.73 9.78
C ALA A 80 -1.70 -2.15 10.33
N ASN A 81 -0.45 -2.63 10.31
CA ASN A 81 -0.09 -3.93 10.87
C ASN A 81 0.24 -3.90 12.37
N SER A 82 0.76 -2.80 12.89
CA SER A 82 1.23 -2.70 14.29
C SER A 82 0.29 -1.94 15.23
N ASP A 83 -0.52 -1.01 14.70
CA ASP A 83 -1.41 -0.12 15.45
C ASP A 83 -2.88 -0.50 15.20
N PHE A 84 -3.61 -0.75 16.29
CA PHE A 84 -5.01 -1.16 16.22
C PHE A 84 -5.94 -0.01 15.82
N GLU A 85 -5.71 1.20 16.31
CA GLU A 85 -6.56 2.35 16.01
C GLU A 85 -6.41 2.79 14.55
N PHE A 86 -5.17 2.78 14.04
CA PHE A 86 -4.93 3.05 12.62
C PHE A 86 -5.58 1.98 11.74
N ARG A 87 -5.44 0.71 12.11
CA ARG A 87 -6.09 -0.38 11.38
C ARG A 87 -7.61 -0.22 11.34
N ASP A 88 -8.24 0.09 12.47
CA ASP A 88 -9.69 0.29 12.54
C ASP A 88 -10.14 1.41 11.61
N ARG A 89 -9.40 2.53 11.57
CA ARG A 89 -9.65 3.64 10.63
C ARG A 89 -9.53 3.22 9.16
N VAL A 90 -8.50 2.45 8.82
CA VAL A 90 -8.29 1.93 7.46
C VAL A 90 -9.44 0.99 7.08
N LEU A 91 -9.86 0.10 7.98
CA LEU A 91 -10.97 -0.83 7.75
C LEU A 91 -12.29 -0.10 7.58
N ALA A 92 -12.60 0.88 8.43
CA ALA A 92 -13.79 1.71 8.28
C ALA A 92 -13.84 2.40 6.92
N GLN A 93 -12.71 2.96 6.45
CA GLN A 93 -12.60 3.57 5.13
C GLN A 93 -12.72 2.58 3.96
N LEU A 94 -12.27 1.34 4.14
CA LEU A 94 -12.48 0.27 3.16
C LEU A 94 -13.96 -0.12 3.08
N GLU A 95 -14.62 -0.32 4.22
CA GLU A 95 -16.05 -0.65 4.29
C GLU A 95 -16.94 0.45 3.70
N GLU A 96 -16.59 1.72 3.91
CA GLU A 96 -17.31 2.85 3.31
C GLU A 96 -17.22 2.87 1.77
N ARG A 97 -16.12 2.36 1.20
CA ARG A 97 -15.92 2.30 -0.26
C ARG A 97 -16.58 1.09 -0.92
N ASP A 98 -16.74 -0.01 -0.20
CA ASP A 98 -17.38 -1.24 -0.71
C ASP A 98 -18.93 -1.15 -0.71
N ARG A 99 -19.48 -0.12 -0.05
CA ARG A 99 -20.91 0.10 0.12
C ARG A 99 -21.57 0.87 -1.03
#